data_AF-A0A7G9YQ88-F1
#
_entry.id   AF-A0A7G9YQ88-F1
#
_cell.length_a   1.000
_cell.length_b   1.000
_cell.length_c   1.000
_cell.angle_alpha   90.00
_cell.angle_beta   90.00
_cell.angle_gamma   90.00
#
_symmetry.space_group_name_H-M   'P 1'
#
loop_
_entity.id
_entity.type
_entity.pdbx_description
1 polymer ?
#
loop_
_entity_poly.entity_id
_entity_poly.type
_entity_poly.pdbx_seq_one_letter_code
_entity_poly.pdbx_strand_id
1 'polypeptide(L)'
;MVLVPLEDGDRCQVLAGMGKYVIAIDLNPLSRTAKAATVTIVDNVVRAIPNMIGLALRMKDLDADRLDDIISRYDNEETLRAAIEEIVTRGFAGV
;
A
#
# COMPACT_ATOMS: atom_id res chain seq x y z
N MET A 1 -7.93 11.02 -4.55
CA MET A 1 -7.12 10.04 -3.81
C MET A 1 -7.43 10.19 -2.33
N VAL A 2 -7.51 9.09 -1.59
CA VAL A 2 -7.78 9.08 -0.15
C VAL A 2 -6.80 8.11 0.53
N LEU A 3 -6.16 8.54 1.61
CA LEU A 3 -5.35 7.68 2.48
C LEU A 3 -6.23 7.18 3.62
N VAL A 4 -6.26 5.86 3.80
CA VAL A 4 -7.07 5.20 4.82
C VAL A 4 -6.18 4.25 5.64
N PRO A 5 -5.70 4.68 6.81
CA PRO A 5 -4.98 3.80 7.72
C PRO A 5 -5.94 2.94 8.56
N LEU A 6 -5.66 1.63 8.70
CA LEU A 6 -6.34 0.73 9.67
C LEU A 6 -7.88 0.83 9.63
N GLU A 7 -8.51 0.38 8.53
CA GLU A 7 -9.97 0.48 8.34
C GLU A 7 -10.67 -0.86 8.16
N ASP A 8 -11.92 -0.94 8.60
CA ASP A 8 -12.88 -1.98 8.25
C ASP A 8 -13.17 -1.97 6.73
N GLY A 9 -12.94 -3.12 6.08
CA GLY A 9 -12.87 -3.21 4.61
C GLY A 9 -14.12 -2.81 3.81
N ASP A 10 -15.28 -2.61 4.45
CA ASP A 10 -16.50 -2.19 3.76
C ASP A 10 -16.38 -0.75 3.22
N ARG A 11 -15.72 0.17 3.95
CA ARG A 11 -15.59 1.56 3.48
C ARG A 11 -14.55 1.69 2.36
N CYS A 12 -13.43 0.97 2.43
CA CYS A 12 -12.47 0.89 1.33
C CYS A 12 -13.14 0.41 0.02
N GLN A 13 -13.97 -0.63 0.09
CA GLN A 13 -14.70 -1.14 -1.07
C GLN A 13 -15.67 -0.12 -1.66
N VAL A 14 -16.39 0.62 -0.82
CA VAL A 14 -17.29 1.69 -1.29
C VAL A 14 -16.50 2.81 -1.98
N LEU A 15 -15.40 3.28 -1.38
CA LEU A 15 -14.57 4.34 -1.95
C LEU A 15 -13.95 3.90 -3.30
N ALA A 16 -13.45 2.66 -3.37
CA ALA A 16 -12.93 2.08 -4.60
C ALA A 16 -14.04 1.94 -5.66
N GLY A 17 -15.23 1.47 -5.28
CA GLY A 17 -16.40 1.37 -6.16
C GLY A 17 -16.91 2.71 -6.68
N MET A 18 -16.64 3.81 -5.96
CA MET A 18 -16.87 5.19 -6.41
C MET A 18 -15.76 5.73 -7.34
N GLY A 19 -14.81 4.90 -7.75
CA GLY A 19 -13.68 5.29 -8.61
C GLY A 19 -12.65 6.16 -7.91
N LYS A 20 -12.58 6.16 -6.57
CA LYS A 20 -11.52 6.87 -5.84
C LYS A 20 -10.27 5.99 -5.82
N TYR A 21 -9.11 6.61 -6.04
CA TYR A 21 -7.83 5.99 -5.68
C TYR A 21 -7.70 5.92 -4.16
N VAL A 22 -7.65 4.70 -3.63
CA VAL A 22 -7.55 4.44 -2.19
C VAL A 22 -6.16 3.90 -1.88
N ILE A 23 -5.45 4.57 -0.96
CA ILE A 23 -4.19 4.10 -0.40
C ILE A 23 -4.50 3.57 1.01
N ALA A 24 -4.25 2.29 1.25
CA ALA A 24 -4.43 1.66 2.54
C ALA A 24 -3.08 1.43 3.25
N ILE A 25 -3.07 1.54 4.58
CA ILE A 25 -1.99 1.01 5.42
C ILE A 25 -2.60 -0.10 6.28
N ASP A 26 -2.17 -1.32 6.04
CA ASP A 26 -2.71 -2.52 6.69
C ASP A 26 -1.59 -3.54 6.93
N LEU A 27 -1.53 -4.13 8.13
CA LEU A 27 -0.55 -5.16 8.44
C LEU A 27 -0.87 -6.51 7.78
N ASN A 28 -2.13 -6.73 7.40
CA ASN A 28 -2.58 -8.00 6.86
C ASN A 28 -2.75 -7.91 5.34
N PRO A 29 -1.84 -8.49 4.53
CA PRO A 29 -1.94 -8.46 3.07
C PRO A 29 -3.14 -9.25 2.53
N LEU A 30 -3.80 -10.07 3.36
CA LEU A 30 -4.95 -10.89 2.96
C LEU A 30 -6.30 -10.23 3.26
N SER A 31 -6.30 -9.06 3.92
CA SER A 31 -7.53 -8.40 4.35
C SER A 31 -8.40 -7.95 3.17
N ARG A 32 -9.69 -7.74 3.43
CA ARG A 32 -10.63 -7.19 2.42
C ARG A 32 -10.22 -5.78 2.00
N THR A 33 -9.71 -4.98 2.94
CA THR A 33 -9.19 -3.62 2.69
C THR A 33 -7.97 -3.67 1.78
N ALA A 34 -6.98 -4.52 2.10
CA ALA A 34 -5.73 -4.66 1.36
C ALA A 34 -5.98 -5.01 -0.12
N LYS A 35 -6.93 -5.91 -0.37
CA LYS A 35 -7.29 -6.35 -1.73
C LYS A 35 -8.13 -5.33 -2.50
N ALA A 36 -8.91 -4.50 -1.82
CA ALA A 36 -9.79 -3.52 -2.46
C ALA A 36 -9.11 -2.17 -2.75
N ALA A 37 -8.00 -1.87 -2.06
CA ALA A 37 -7.28 -0.62 -2.23
C ALA A 37 -6.52 -0.58 -3.57
N THR A 38 -6.29 0.64 -4.09
CA THR A 38 -5.42 0.87 -5.25
C THR A 38 -3.96 0.60 -4.89
N VAL A 39 -3.55 0.99 -3.69
CA VAL A 39 -2.21 0.81 -3.15
C VAL A 39 -2.35 0.35 -1.71
N THR A 40 -1.68 -0.73 -1.32
CA THR A 40 -1.63 -1.21 0.05
C THR A 40 -0.19 -1.22 0.54
N ILE A 41 0.05 -0.44 1.60
CA ILE A 41 1.32 -0.44 2.32
C ILE A 41 1.20 -1.48 3.43
N VAL A 42 1.87 -2.62 3.25
CA VAL A 42 1.91 -3.70 4.23
C VAL A 42 2.94 -3.39 5.33
N ASP A 43 2.60 -2.47 6.23
CA ASP A 43 3.48 -2.04 7.31
C ASP A 43 2.68 -1.49 8.50
N ASN A 44 3.35 -1.31 9.64
CA ASN A 44 2.77 -0.64 10.80
C ASN A 44 2.64 0.86 10.53
N VAL A 45 1.48 1.44 10.80
CA VAL A 45 1.20 2.88 10.59
C VAL A 45 2.23 3.80 11.25
N VAL A 46 2.78 3.42 12.41
CA VAL A 46 3.79 4.20 13.14
C VAL A 46 5.11 4.29 12.36
N ARG A 47 5.42 3.30 11.51
CA ARG A 47 6.59 3.32 10.62
C ARG A 47 6.26 3.88 9.24
N ALA A 48 5.10 3.48 8.69
CA ALA A 48 4.67 3.86 7.36
C ALA A 48 4.55 5.38 7.21
N ILE A 49 3.89 6.06 8.14
CA ILE A 49 3.64 7.51 8.03
C ILE A 49 4.95 8.32 8.02
N PRO A 50 5.90 8.15 8.95
CA PRO A 50 7.20 8.83 8.87
C PRO A 50 7.97 8.54 7.57
N ASN A 51 7.94 7.29 7.10
CA ASN A 51 8.59 6.91 5.85
C ASN A 51 7.97 7.60 4.64
N MET A 52 6.63 7.68 4.58
CA MET A 52 5.90 8.41 3.54
C MET A 52 6.23 9.89 3.54
N ILE A 53 6.32 10.53 4.72
CA ILE A 53 6.72 11.94 4.83
C ILE A 53 8.16 12.13 4.31
N GLY A 54 9.08 11.25 4.70
CA GLY A 54 10.46 11.30 4.24
C GLY A 54 10.58 11.11 2.71
N LEU A 55 9.78 10.20 2.14
CA LEU A 55 9.70 9.99 0.69
C LEU A 55 9.12 11.21 -0.02
N ALA A 56 8.01 11.77 0.48
CA ALA A 56 7.39 12.96 -0.09
C ALA A 56 8.37 14.14 -0.15
N LEU A 57 9.15 14.36 0.92
CA LEU A 57 10.16 15.43 0.97
C LEU A 57 11.32 15.20 -0.03
N ARG A 58 11.72 13.95 -0.28
CA ARG A 58 12.76 13.62 -1.27
C ARG A 58 12.25 13.67 -2.70
N MET A 59 10.98 13.33 -2.91
CA MET A 59 10.39 13.20 -4.24
C MET A 59 9.75 14.49 -4.74
N LYS A 60 9.58 15.50 -3.89
CA LYS A 60 8.95 16.79 -4.26
C LYS A 60 9.66 17.51 -5.41
N ASP A 61 10.97 17.27 -5.58
CA ASP A 61 11.82 17.94 -6.58
C ASP A 61 12.02 17.07 -7.84
N LEU A 62 11.38 15.90 -7.92
CA LEU A 62 11.36 15.07 -9.13
C LEU A 62 10.43 15.68 -10.18
N ASP A 63 10.79 15.53 -11.45
CA ASP A 63 9.92 15.91 -12.55
C ASP A 63 8.69 14.99 -12.68
N ALA A 64 7.66 15.49 -13.35
CA ALA A 64 6.39 14.77 -13.50
C ALA A 64 6.56 13.45 -14.25
N ASP A 65 7.40 13.40 -15.28
CA ASP A 65 7.62 12.18 -16.08
C ASP A 65 8.22 11.06 -15.22
N ARG A 66 9.12 11.40 -14.29
CA ARG A 66 9.69 10.46 -13.32
C ARG A 66 8.66 9.96 -12.31
N LEU A 67 7.78 10.83 -11.83
CA LEU A 67 6.71 10.42 -10.92
C LEU A 67 5.69 9.51 -11.63
N ASP A 68 5.33 9.84 -12.87
CA ASP A 68 4.42 9.03 -13.69
C ASP A 68 5.03 7.67 -14.05
N ASP A 69 6.33 7.60 -14.34
CA ASP A 69 7.04 6.34 -14.57
C ASP A 69 6.96 5.43 -13.33
N ILE A 70 7.15 5.97 -12.11
CA ILE A 70 7.01 5.22 -10.86
C ILE A 70 5.59 4.68 -10.69
N ILE A 71 4.58 5.53 -10.91
CA ILE A 71 3.16 5.14 -10.76
C ILE A 71 2.79 4.07 -11.79
N SER A 72 3.24 4.22 -13.04
CA SER A 72 2.87 3.33 -14.15
C SER A 72 3.37 1.89 -13.98
N ARG A 73 4.43 1.70 -13.18
CA ARG A 73 5.05 0.40 -12.92
C ARG A 73 4.53 -0.28 -11.66
N TYR A 74 3.71 0.39 -10.87
CA TYR A 74 3.21 -0.14 -9.61
C TYR A 74 2.05 -1.10 -9.84
N ASP A 75 2.15 -2.31 -9.29
CA ASP A 75 1.08 -3.29 -9.22
C ASP A 75 0.82 -3.70 -7.75
N ASN A 76 -0.43 -3.50 -7.32
CA ASN A 76 -0.83 -3.81 -5.95
C ASN A 76 -0.92 -5.31 -5.68
N GLU A 77 -1.38 -6.10 -6.65
CA GLU A 77 -1.49 -7.56 -6.50
C GLU A 77 -0.10 -8.20 -6.40
N GLU A 78 0.85 -7.75 -7.20
CA GLU A 78 2.25 -8.18 -7.09
C GLU A 78 2.85 -7.80 -5.72
N THR A 79 2.59 -6.58 -5.25
CA THR A 79 3.06 -6.11 -3.94
C THR A 79 2.49 -6.96 -2.79
N LEU A 80 1.20 -7.28 -2.82
CA LEU A 80 0.57 -8.14 -1.81
C LEU A 80 1.10 -9.58 -1.87
N ARG A 81 1.34 -10.11 -3.08
CA ARG A 81 1.95 -11.44 -3.27
C ARG A 81 3.35 -11.48 -2.65
N ALA A 82 4.19 -10.50 -2.94
CA ALA A 82 5.53 -10.40 -2.37
C ALA A 82 5.50 -10.31 -0.83
N ALA A 83 4.54 -9.56 -0.27
CA ALA A 83 4.37 -9.49 1.18
C ALA A 83 4.01 -10.86 1.79
N ILE A 84 3.14 -11.63 1.15
CA ILE A 84 2.78 -12.99 1.58
C ILE A 84 3.99 -13.92 1.48
N GLU A 85 4.73 -13.89 0.37
CA GLU A 85 5.94 -14.70 0.17
C GLU A 85 6.99 -14.42 1.24
N GLU A 86 7.19 -13.16 1.62
CA GLU A 86 8.11 -12.78 2.69
C GLU A 86 7.66 -13.34 4.05
N ILE A 87 6.37 -13.25 4.38
CA ILE A 87 5.80 -13.82 5.61
C ILE A 87 6.01 -15.34 5.64
N VAL A 88 5.73 -16.02 4.53
CA VAL A 88 5.87 -17.47 4.40
C VAL A 88 7.35 -17.88 4.55
N THR A 89 8.24 -17.21 3.84
CA THR A 89 9.69 -17.47 3.87
C THR A 89 10.25 -17.32 5.28
N ARG A 90 9.90 -16.24 5.99
CA ARG A 90 10.34 -16.03 7.38
C ARG A 90 9.68 -16.98 8.37
N GLY A 91 8.40 -17.32 8.15
CA GLY A 91 7.69 -18.29 8.96
C GLY A 91 8.35 -19.67 8.93
N PHE A 92 8.88 -20.08 7.79
CA PHE A 92 9.64 -21.33 7.64
C PHE A 92 11.11 -21.23 8.09
N ALA A 93 11.73 -20.05 8.05
CA ALA A 93 13.08 -19.85 8.57
C ALA A 93 13.14 -19.81 10.12
N GLY A 94 11.97 -19.73 10.78
CA GLY A 94 11.82 -19.70 12.24
C GLY A 94 11.41 -21.04 12.89
N VAL A 95 11.34 -22.13 12.12
CA VAL A 95 11.13 -23.52 12.62
C VAL A 95 12.39 -24.36 12.52
#